data_AF-A0A7X8M1G0-F1
#
_entry.id   AF-A0A7X8M1G0-F1
#
_cell.length_a   1.000
_cell.length_b   1.000
_cell.length_c   1.000
_cell.angle_alpha   90.00
_cell.angle_beta   90.00
_cell.angle_gamma   90.00
#
_symmetry.space_group_name_H-M   'P 1'
#
loop_
_entity.id
_entity.type
_entity.pdbx_description
1 polymer ?
#
loop_
_entity_poly.entity_id
_entity_poly.type
_entity_poly.pdbx_seq_one_letter_code
_entity_poly.pdbx_strand_id
1 'polypeptide(L)'
;MEILVLTVLSIFAFIGMSFTILYFLSLNKSTCEDKGIRLILYLPPDFSPKLEGIVRQIFSESIPRSLMTDGKVYLMVSGKDTETMRILEKLRNMYPVEVLPEQISYCMITKREKITD
;
A
#
# COMPACT_ATOMS: atom_id res chain seq x y z
N MET A 1 -16.27 -23.80 -44.50
CA MET A 1 -15.91 -24.15 -43.11
C MET A 1 -14.64 -23.44 -42.68
N GLU A 2 -13.58 -23.46 -43.50
CA GLU A 2 -12.29 -22.82 -43.23
C GLU A 2 -12.36 -21.31 -42.97
N ILE A 3 -13.14 -20.58 -43.78
CA ILE A 3 -13.33 -19.13 -43.60
C ILE A 3 -13.90 -18.83 -42.21
N LEU A 4 -14.90 -19.61 -41.77
CA LEU A 4 -15.55 -19.44 -40.47
C LEU A 4 -14.55 -19.67 -39.31
N VAL A 5 -13.71 -20.69 -39.44
CA VAL A 5 -12.65 -21.01 -38.46
C VAL A 5 -11.61 -19.90 -38.39
N LEU A 6 -11.16 -19.39 -39.55
CA LEU A 6 -10.24 -18.25 -39.65
C LEU A 6 -10.83 -16.98 -39.03
N THR A 7 -12.11 -16.70 -39.26
CA THR A 7 -12.78 -15.54 -38.66
C THR A 7 -12.81 -15.65 -37.14
N VAL A 8 -13.15 -16.82 -36.59
CA VAL A 8 -13.19 -17.03 -35.13
C VAL A 8 -11.78 -16.90 -34.52
N LEU A 9 -10.77 -17.52 -35.13
CA LEU A 9 -9.38 -17.40 -34.68
C LEU A 9 -8.88 -15.95 -34.69
N SER A 10 -9.22 -15.19 -35.73
CA SER A 10 -8.84 -13.78 -35.82
C SER A 10 -9.48 -12.93 -34.70
N ILE A 11 -10.73 -13.21 -34.33
CA ILE A 11 -11.41 -12.52 -33.23
C ILE A 11 -10.71 -12.84 -31.90
N PHE A 12 -10.42 -14.10 -31.63
CA PHE A 12 -9.69 -14.49 -30.41
C PHE A 12 -8.29 -13.88 -30.34
N ALA A 13 -7.56 -13.85 -31.45
CA ALA A 13 -6.25 -13.22 -31.53
C ALA A 13 -6.33 -11.71 -31.25
N PHE A 14 -7.33 -11.03 -31.81
CA PHE A 14 -7.56 -9.61 -31.58
C PHE A 14 -7.93 -9.29 -30.13
N ILE A 15 -8.81 -10.09 -29.53
CA ILE A 15 -9.18 -9.97 -28.11
C ILE A 15 -7.95 -10.20 -27.22
N GLY A 16 -7.19 -11.27 -27.50
CA GLY A 16 -5.97 -11.60 -26.76
C GLY A 16 -4.95 -10.46 -26.80
N MET A 17 -4.64 -9.96 -27.99
CA MET A 17 -3.73 -8.80 -28.15
C MET A 17 -4.25 -7.56 -27.43
N SER A 18 -5.55 -7.27 -27.53
CA SER A 18 -6.16 -6.11 -26.85
C SER A 18 -5.99 -6.22 -25.34
N PHE A 19 -6.27 -7.38 -24.75
CA PHE A 19 -6.07 -7.63 -23.32
C PHE A 19 -4.60 -7.52 -22.91
N THR A 20 -3.67 -8.04 -23.71
CA THR A 20 -2.23 -7.92 -23.43
C THR A 20 -1.78 -6.46 -23.46
N ILE A 21 -2.24 -5.66 -24.43
CA ILE A 21 -1.93 -4.23 -24.53
C ILE A 21 -2.52 -3.46 -23.34
N LEU A 22 -3.79 -3.72 -23.00
CA LEU A 22 -4.46 -3.13 -21.84
C LEU A 22 -3.74 -3.47 -20.53
N TYR A 23 -3.30 -4.72 -20.38
CA TYR A 23 -2.52 -5.17 -19.24
C TYR A 23 -1.16 -4.46 -19.17
N PHE A 24 -0.48 -4.30 -20.31
CA PHE A 24 0.80 -3.61 -20.35
C PHE A 24 0.65 -2.11 -20.05
N LEU A 25 -0.41 -1.48 -20.56
CA LEU A 25 -0.76 -0.09 -20.28
C LEU A 25 -1.16 0.12 -18.81
N SER A 26 -1.87 -0.82 -18.19
CA SER A 26 -2.19 -0.75 -16.76
C SER A 26 -0.95 -0.94 -15.89
N LEU A 27 0.00 -1.76 -16.33
CA LEU A 27 1.32 -1.88 -15.71
C LEU A 27 2.11 -0.56 -15.81
N ASN A 28 2.08 0.10 -16.98
CA ASN A 28 2.80 1.34 -17.25
C ASN A 28 2.13 2.61 -16.67
N LYS A 29 0.83 2.59 -16.37
CA LYS A 29 0.17 3.61 -15.52
C LYS A 29 0.67 3.60 -14.07
N SER A 30 1.70 2.81 -13.76
CA SER A 30 2.41 2.78 -12.46
C SER A 30 3.09 4.07 -12.06
N THR A 31 3.26 5.03 -12.98
CA THR A 31 3.60 6.40 -12.62
C THR A 31 2.32 7.20 -12.38
N CYS A 32 1.57 6.83 -11.33
CA CYS A 32 0.82 7.88 -10.64
C CYS A 32 1.90 8.80 -10.08
N GLU A 33 2.01 10.04 -10.58
CA GLU A 33 2.89 11.03 -9.95
C GLU A 33 2.63 10.97 -8.45
N ASP A 34 3.69 10.84 -7.66
CA ASP A 34 3.57 10.75 -6.22
C ASP A 34 2.91 12.04 -5.71
N LYS A 35 1.61 11.97 -5.44
CA LYS A 35 0.82 13.08 -4.89
C LYS A 35 1.04 13.24 -3.38
N GLY A 36 1.95 12.47 -2.79
CA GLY A 36 2.22 12.47 -1.35
C GLY A 36 1.10 11.86 -0.51
N ILE A 37 0.22 11.04 -1.10
CA ILE A 37 -0.87 10.38 -0.38
C ILE A 37 -0.32 9.12 0.27
N ARG A 38 -0.29 9.13 1.60
CA ARG A 38 0.26 8.06 2.44
C ARG A 38 -0.85 7.33 3.19
N LEU A 39 -0.86 6.02 3.12
CA LEU A 39 -1.78 5.19 3.90
C LEU A 39 -1.18 4.94 5.30
N ILE A 40 -1.80 5.49 6.33
CA ILE A 40 -1.40 5.28 7.73
C ILE A 40 -2.44 4.40 8.42
N LEU A 41 -2.00 3.26 8.94
CA LEU A 41 -2.82 2.35 9.74
C LEU A 41 -2.43 2.50 11.20
N TYR A 42 -3.39 2.91 12.02
CA TYR A 42 -3.24 2.95 13.47
C TYR A 42 -3.69 1.62 14.06
N LEU A 43 -2.78 0.93 14.75
CA LEU A 43 -3.05 -0.34 15.41
C LEU A 43 -3.34 -0.13 16.89
N PRO A 44 -4.52 -0.56 17.38
CA PRO A 44 -4.81 -0.58 18.81
C PRO A 44 -3.93 -1.63 19.53
N PRO A 45 -3.84 -1.56 20.86
CA PRO A 45 -3.19 -2.61 21.65
C PRO A 45 -3.85 -3.98 21.40
N ASP A 46 -3.06 -5.06 21.46
CA ASP A 46 -3.46 -6.47 21.27
C ASP A 46 -3.92 -6.86 19.85
N PHE A 47 -3.58 -6.08 18.83
CA PHE A 47 -3.97 -6.34 17.45
C PHE A 47 -3.01 -7.27 16.66
N SER A 48 -2.01 -7.83 17.35
CA SER A 48 -0.93 -8.69 16.82
C SER A 48 -1.36 -9.73 15.78
N PRO A 49 -2.34 -10.64 16.06
CA PRO A 49 -2.67 -11.73 15.13
C PRO A 49 -3.43 -11.28 13.87
N LYS A 50 -4.08 -10.12 13.91
CA LYS A 50 -4.87 -9.60 12.79
C LYS A 50 -4.06 -8.71 11.84
N LEU A 51 -2.92 -8.19 12.29
CA LEU A 51 -2.05 -7.31 11.49
C LEU A 51 -1.57 -7.99 10.20
N GLU A 52 -1.12 -9.24 10.27
CA GLU A 52 -0.64 -9.98 9.10
C GLU A 52 -1.73 -10.14 8.04
N GLY A 53 -2.96 -10.46 8.47
CA GLY A 53 -4.11 -10.60 7.58
C GLY A 53 -4.45 -9.29 6.87
N ILE A 54 -4.48 -8.17 7.61
CA ILE A 54 -4.77 -6.86 7.02
C ILE A 54 -3.70 -6.45 6.01
N VAL A 55 -2.41 -6.58 6.38
CA VAL A 55 -1.31 -6.21 5.47
C VAL A 55 -1.36 -7.07 4.21
N ARG A 56 -1.55 -8.38 4.34
CA ARG A 56 -1.70 -9.26 3.17
C ARG A 56 -2.92 -8.91 2.32
N GLN A 57 -4.05 -8.59 2.94
CA GLN A 57 -5.26 -8.20 2.23
C GLN A 57 -5.05 -6.90 1.45
N ILE A 58 -4.39 -5.91 2.03
CA ILE A 58 -4.04 -4.65 1.36
C ILE A 58 -3.23 -4.90 0.07
N PHE A 59 -2.22 -5.77 0.15
CA PHE A 59 -1.38 -6.09 -1.00
C PHE A 59 -2.06 -7.06 -1.98
N SER A 60 -2.96 -7.93 -1.52
CA SER A 60 -3.68 -8.90 -2.35
C SER A 60 -4.85 -8.29 -3.12
N GLU A 61 -5.59 -7.35 -2.51
CA GLU A 61 -6.75 -6.70 -3.15
C GLU A 61 -6.33 -5.59 -4.12
N SER A 62 -5.03 -5.36 -4.29
CA SER A 62 -4.48 -4.31 -5.13
C SER A 62 -5.18 -2.97 -4.83
N ILE A 63 -5.11 -2.53 -3.56
CA ILE A 63 -5.69 -1.26 -3.12
C ILE A 63 -5.41 -0.18 -4.17
N PRO A 64 -6.43 0.63 -4.55
CA PRO A 64 -6.26 1.64 -5.57
C PRO A 64 -4.99 2.45 -5.31
N ARG A 65 -4.08 2.49 -6.29
CA ARG A 65 -2.83 3.27 -6.20
C ARG A 65 -3.08 4.76 -5.89
N SER A 66 -4.32 5.24 -6.05
CA SER A 66 -4.76 6.56 -5.60
C SER A 66 -4.72 6.77 -4.07
N LEU A 67 -4.78 5.70 -3.27
CA LEU A 67 -4.75 5.75 -1.81
C LEU A 67 -3.34 5.51 -1.23
N MET A 68 -2.39 5.07 -2.07
CA MET A 68 -1.03 4.70 -1.68
C MET A 68 -0.09 5.05 -2.83
N THR A 69 0.10 6.36 -3.06
CA THR A 69 0.84 6.85 -4.23
C THR A 69 2.34 6.60 -4.12
N ASP A 70 2.85 6.47 -2.89
CA ASP A 70 4.25 6.16 -2.59
C ASP A 70 4.54 4.66 -2.55
N GLY A 71 3.52 3.82 -2.75
CA GLY A 71 3.66 2.37 -2.73
C GLY A 71 4.07 1.79 -1.38
N LYS A 72 3.94 2.56 -0.27
CA LYS A 72 4.27 2.10 1.08
C LYS A 72 3.07 2.16 2.02
N VAL A 73 3.00 1.19 2.94
CA VAL A 73 2.03 1.21 4.05
C VAL A 73 2.74 1.68 5.30
N TYR A 74 2.23 2.73 5.94
CA TYR A 74 2.74 3.20 7.21
C TYR A 74 1.95 2.59 8.36
N LEU A 75 2.65 2.00 9.32
CA LEU A 75 2.05 1.43 10.52
C LEU A 75 2.40 2.27 11.73
N MET A 76 1.39 2.68 12.48
CA MET A 76 1.52 3.31 13.78
C MET A 76 1.04 2.31 14.83
N VAL A 77 1.96 1.81 15.65
CA VAL A 77 1.68 0.74 16.61
C VAL A 77 1.64 1.35 18.00
N SER A 78 0.52 1.19 18.70
CA SER A 78 0.37 1.59 20.11
C SER A 78 0.73 0.42 20.99
N GLY A 79 1.99 0.34 21.43
CA GLY A 79 2.49 -0.72 22.32
C GLY A 79 3.56 -1.61 21.70
N LYS A 80 4.64 -1.83 22.46
CA LYS A 80 5.77 -2.68 22.08
C LYS A 80 5.58 -4.11 22.59
N ASP A 81 4.53 -4.76 22.14
CA ASP A 81 4.42 -6.20 22.37
C ASP A 81 5.45 -6.95 21.51
N THR A 82 6.10 -7.96 22.10
CA THR A 82 7.20 -8.70 21.48
C THR A 82 6.74 -9.53 20.28
N GLU A 83 5.53 -10.07 20.33
CA GLU A 83 4.95 -10.79 19.19
C GLU A 83 4.64 -9.85 18.03
N THR A 84 4.03 -8.69 18.33
CA THR A 84 3.71 -7.67 17.34
C THR A 84 4.96 -7.20 16.59
N MET A 85 6.07 -6.96 17.31
CA MET A 85 7.34 -6.58 16.70
C MET A 85 7.93 -7.68 15.80
N ARG A 86 7.82 -8.95 16.20
CA ARG A 86 8.28 -10.10 15.41
C ARG A 86 7.49 -10.25 14.12
N ILE A 87 6.17 -10.01 14.17
CA ILE A 87 5.30 -10.05 12.98
C ILE A 87 5.64 -8.87 12.05
N LEU A 88 5.82 -7.67 12.60
CA LEU A 88 6.21 -6.49 11.82
C LEU A 88 7.54 -6.66 11.10
N GLU A 89 8.53 -7.25 11.75
CA GLU A 89 9.84 -7.51 11.14
C GLU A 89 9.72 -8.48 9.96
N LYS A 90 8.92 -9.55 10.10
CA LYS A 90 8.61 -10.45 8.99
C LYS A 90 7.90 -9.72 7.84
N LEU A 91 6.91 -8.89 8.15
CA LEU A 91 6.15 -8.15 7.14
C LEU A 91 7.02 -7.12 6.40
N ARG A 92 7.94 -6.45 7.09
CA ARG A 92 8.89 -5.49 6.49
C ARG A 92 9.81 -6.15 5.45
N ASN A 93 10.15 -7.43 5.65
CA ASN A 93 10.98 -8.17 4.70
C ASN A 93 10.20 -8.65 3.47
N MET A 94 8.87 -8.75 3.55
CA MET A 94 8.02 -9.26 2.46
C MET A 94 7.30 -8.15 1.69
N TYR A 95 7.02 -7.02 2.33
CA TYR A 95 6.18 -5.95 1.81
C TYR A 95 6.78 -4.57 2.10
N PRO A 96 6.50 -3.55 1.26
CA PRO A 96 6.93 -2.18 1.48
C PRO A 96 6.13 -1.54 2.64
N VAL A 97 6.54 -1.86 3.86
CA VAL A 97 5.90 -1.43 5.11
C VAL A 97 6.90 -0.61 5.94
N GLU A 98 6.47 0.54 6.43
CA GLU A 98 7.30 1.45 7.22
C GLU A 98 6.63 1.73 8.57
N VAL A 99 7.39 1.62 9.65
CA VAL A 99 6.87 1.80 11.02
C VAL A 99 7.11 3.24 11.42
N LEU A 100 6.03 3.96 11.72
CA LEU A 100 6.14 5.32 12.22
C LEU A 100 6.49 5.30 13.72
N PRO A 101 7.35 6.22 14.18
CA PRO A 101 7.58 6.38 15.61
C PRO A 101 6.27 6.69 16.32
N GLU A 102 6.10 6.16 17.54
CA GLU A 102 5.01 6.53 18.43
C GLU A 102 4.90 8.06 18.50
N GLN A 103 3.67 8.58 18.56
CA GLN A 103 3.39 10.02 18.56
C GLN A 103 4.35 10.73 19.51
N ILE A 104 5.31 11.49 18.95
CA ILE A 104 6.00 12.52 19.71
C ILE A 104 4.90 13.52 20.02
N SER A 105 4.35 13.45 21.23
CA SER A 105 3.34 14.38 21.68
C SER A 105 3.90 15.78 21.47
N TYR A 106 3.27 16.57 20.59
CA TYR A 106 3.63 17.96 20.27
C TYR A 106 3.56 18.90 21.50
N CYS A 107 3.30 18.36 22.70
CA CYS A 107 3.17 19.06 23.97
C CYS A 107 4.49 19.60 24.58
N MET A 108 5.63 19.54 23.88
CA MET A 108 6.91 20.09 24.38
C MET A 108 7.32 21.44 23.77
N ILE A 109 6.39 22.23 23.23
CA ILE A 109 6.63 23.68 23.04
C ILE A 109 6.19 24.43 24.31
N THR A 110 6.82 24.13 25.45
CA THR A 110 6.70 24.91 26.68
C THR A 110 7.92 25.82 26.83
N LYS A 111 7.94 26.89 26.03
CA LYS A 111 8.47 28.23 26.38
C LYS A 111 8.48 29.09 25.11
N ARG A 112 7.37 29.76 24.83
CA ARG A 112 7.45 31.08 24.22
C ARG A 112 8.02 31.99 25.30
N GLU A 113 9.31 32.29 25.24
CA GLU A 113 9.87 33.44 25.93
C GLU A 113 9.02 34.65 25.54
N LYS A 114 8.32 35.23 26.53
CA LYS A 114 7.76 36.56 26.39
C LYS A 114 8.95 37.51 26.24
N ILE A 115 9.21 37.97 25.03
CA ILE A 115 9.97 39.19 24.82
C ILE A 115 9.05 40.32 25.29
N THR A 116 9.30 40.79 26.51
CA THR A 116 8.79 42.08 26.99
C THR A 116 9.70 43.17 26.42
N ASP A 117 9.15 44.00 25.56
CA ASP A 117 9.53 45.40 25.41
C ASP A 117 8.47 46.26 26.11
#